data_AF-A0A842LBA8-F1
#
_entry.id   AF-A0A842LBA8-F1
#
_cell.length_a   1.000
_cell.length_b   1.000
_cell.length_c   1.000
_cell.angle_alpha   90.00
_cell.angle_beta   90.00
_cell.angle_gamma   90.00
#
_symmetry.space_group_name_H-M   'P 1'
#
loop_
_entity.id
_entity.type
_entity.pdbx_description
1 polymer ?
#
loop_
_entity_poly.entity_id
_entity_poly.type
_entity_poly.pdbx_seq_one_letter_code
_entity_poly.pdbx_strand_id
1 'polypeptide(L)'
;MGYLGPEGTFTEEAAHRLSKKLIPFDSIIDVLDAVKDGKVDKGVVPIENSIEGPVGVTLDLLAHEYDLCIEREIILKVDHYLLA
;
A
#
# COMPACT_ATOMS: atom_id res chain seq x y z
N MET A 1 -8.40 7.16 -0.43
CA MET A 1 -7.15 6.46 -0.78
C MET A 1 -7.19 5.12 -0.09
N GLY A 2 -7.21 4.04 -0.87
CA GLY A 2 -7.11 2.70 -0.33
C GLY A 2 -5.70 2.42 0.16
N TYR A 3 -5.54 1.61 1.20
CA TYR A 3 -4.21 1.16 1.65
C TYR A 3 -4.28 -0.25 2.22
N LEU A 4 -3.14 -0.94 2.23
CA LEU A 4 -3.00 -2.22 2.92
C LEU A 4 -3.07 -1.98 4.44
N GLY A 5 -4.19 -2.38 5.04
CA GLY A 5 -4.45 -2.23 6.47
C GLY A 5 -3.84 -3.35 7.32
N PRO A 6 -4.29 -3.48 8.58
CA PRO A 6 -5.30 -2.65 9.26
C PRO A 6 -4.79 -1.24 9.66
N GLU A 7 -5.60 -0.49 10.40
CA GLU A 7 -5.19 0.75 11.07
C GLU A 7 -3.99 0.52 12.01
N GLY A 8 -3.11 1.50 12.11
CA GLY A 8 -1.87 1.45 12.90
C GLY A 8 -0.67 0.81 12.20
N THR A 9 -0.79 0.46 10.91
CA THR A 9 0.31 -0.13 10.12
C THR A 9 1.24 0.93 9.54
N PHE A 10 2.47 0.55 9.17
CA PHE A 10 3.38 1.43 8.44
C PHE A 10 2.83 1.86 7.07
N THR A 11 2.02 1.02 6.42
CA THR A 11 1.38 1.40 5.15
C THR A 11 0.30 2.47 5.36
N GLU A 12 -0.42 2.45 6.48
CA GLU A 12 -1.30 3.57 6.87
C GLU A 12 -0.50 4.87 7.06
N GLU A 13 0.62 4.81 7.79
CA GLU A 13 1.47 5.99 8.01
C GLU A 13 1.96 6.56 6.67
N ALA A 14 2.38 5.71 5.74
CA ALA A 14 2.74 6.12 4.38
C ALA A 14 1.55 6.76 3.65
N ALA A 15 0.37 6.15 3.71
CA ALA A 15 -0.84 6.67 3.06
C ALA A 15 -1.29 8.03 3.63
N HIS A 16 -1.11 8.26 4.94
CA HIS A 16 -1.40 9.54 5.58
C HIS A 16 -0.57 10.70 5.03
N ARG A 17 0.63 10.44 4.49
CA ARG A 17 1.46 11.47 3.82
C ARG A 17 0.87 11.95 2.50
N LEU A 18 -0.06 11.18 1.91
CA LEU A 18 -0.69 11.49 0.62
C LEU A 18 -2.13 11.95 0.77
N SER A 19 -2.86 11.46 1.77
CA SER A 19 -4.28 11.72 1.93
C SER A 19 -4.70 11.76 3.40
N LYS A 20 -5.65 12.65 3.71
CA LYS A 20 -6.35 12.67 5.02
C LYS A 20 -7.51 11.67 5.11
N LYS A 21 -7.98 11.16 3.97
CA LYS A 21 -9.09 10.20 3.88
C LYS A 21 -8.55 8.85 3.42
N LEU A 22 -8.44 7.92 4.35
CA LEU A 22 -7.92 6.58 4.13
C LEU A 22 -9.03 5.54 4.29
N ILE A 23 -8.93 4.46 3.53
CA ILE A 23 -9.85 3.32 3.59
C ILE A 23 -8.98 2.06 3.67
N PRO A 24 -9.00 1.32 4.79
CA PRO A 24 -8.21 0.10 4.93
C PRO A 24 -8.78 -1.03 4.07
N PHE A 25 -7.89 -1.88 3.58
CA PHE A 25 -8.20 -3.14 2.92
C PHE A 25 -7.34 -4.26 3.49
N ASP A 26 -7.83 -5.49 3.46
CA ASP A 26 -7.22 -6.63 4.15
C ASP A 26 -6.03 -7.22 3.38
N SER A 27 -5.91 -6.95 2.08
CA SER A 27 -4.81 -7.45 1.25
C SER A 27 -4.41 -6.48 0.15
N ILE A 28 -3.23 -6.72 -0.44
CA ILE A 28 -2.74 -5.97 -1.61
C ILE A 28 -3.71 -6.13 -2.79
N ILE A 29 -4.24 -7.34 -3.00
CA ILE A 29 -5.22 -7.63 -4.05
C ILE A 29 -6.46 -6.76 -3.85
N ASP A 30 -6.99 -6.68 -2.63
CA ASP A 30 -8.17 -5.87 -2.34
C ASP A 30 -7.94 -4.38 -2.61
N VAL A 31 -6.74 -3.87 -2.33
CA VAL A 31 -6.38 -2.48 -2.67
C VAL A 31 -6.35 -2.29 -4.20
N LEU A 32 -5.70 -3.19 -4.93
CA LEU A 32 -5.58 -3.10 -6.38
C LEU A 32 -6.95 -3.25 -7.08
N ASP A 33 -7.79 -4.18 -6.63
CA ASP A 33 -9.17 -4.33 -7.08
C ASP A 33 -10.00 -3.09 -6.79
N ALA A 34 -9.85 -2.48 -5.61
CA ALA A 34 -10.56 -1.26 -5.28
C ALA A 34 -10.19 -0.08 -6.20
N VAL A 35 -8.93 0.01 -6.63
CA VAL A 35 -8.49 1.02 -7.61
C VAL A 35 -9.04 0.69 -9.00
N LYS A 36 -8.87 -0.56 -9.45
CA LYS A 36 -9.32 -1.04 -10.75
C LYS A 36 -10.83 -0.88 -10.94
N ASP A 37 -11.62 -1.20 -9.93
CA ASP A 37 -13.09 -1.09 -9.93
C ASP A 37 -13.58 0.35 -9.75
N GLY A 38 -12.69 1.31 -9.50
CA GLY A 38 -13.04 2.70 -9.22
C GLY A 38 -13.72 2.92 -7.85
N LYS A 39 -13.62 1.97 -6.92
CA LYS A 39 -14.08 2.14 -5.53
C LYS A 39 -13.25 3.20 -4.79
N VAL A 40 -11.97 3.33 -5.17
CA VAL A 40 -11.08 4.41 -4.74
C VAL A 40 -10.27 4.92 -5.92
N ASP A 41 -9.93 6.21 -5.94
CA ASP A 41 -9.15 6.78 -7.05
C ASP A 41 -7.69 6.28 -7.08
N LYS A 42 -7.13 5.98 -5.90
CA LYS A 42 -5.72 5.62 -5.70
C LYS A 42 -5.54 4.68 -4.52
N GLY A 43 -4.56 3.79 -4.62
CA GLY A 43 -4.17 2.80 -3.62
C GLY A 43 -2.70 2.96 -3.20
N VAL A 44 -2.38 2.60 -1.95
CA VAL A 44 -1.02 2.55 -1.42
C VAL A 44 -0.72 1.12 -0.97
N VAL A 45 0.30 0.52 -1.57
CA VAL A 45 0.77 -0.84 -1.27
C VAL A 45 2.29 -0.83 -1.14
N PRO A 46 2.88 -1.71 -0.31
CA PRO A 46 4.33 -1.80 -0.20
C PRO A 46 4.91 -2.46 -1.45
N ILE A 47 6.04 -1.94 -1.95
CA ILE A 47 6.75 -2.48 -3.13
C ILE A 47 8.11 -3.06 -2.78
N GLU A 48 8.75 -2.60 -1.69
CA GLU A 48 10.06 -3.07 -1.24
C GLU A 48 10.23 -2.83 0.27
N ASN A 49 10.97 -3.72 0.93
CA ASN A 49 11.50 -3.58 2.28
C ASN A 49 13.03 -3.63 2.23
N SER A 50 13.72 -2.82 3.03
CA SER A 50 15.19 -2.81 3.10
C SER A 50 15.80 -4.10 3.66
N ILE A 51 15.01 -4.94 4.34
CA ILE A 51 15.49 -6.21 4.92
C ILE A 51 15.30 -7.38 3.94
N GLU A 52 14.10 -7.54 3.42
CA GLU A 52 13.71 -8.70 2.61
C GLU A 52 13.74 -8.41 1.09
N GLY A 53 13.97 -7.15 0.71
CA GLY A 53 13.96 -6.72 -0.68
C GLY A 53 12.53 -6.52 -1.20
N PRO A 54 12.31 -6.71 -2.51
CA PRO A 54 11.02 -6.40 -3.15
C PRO A 54 9.85 -7.22 -2.60
N VAL A 55 8.68 -6.59 -2.54
CA VAL A 55 7.41 -7.26 -2.23
C VAL A 55 6.90 -7.91 -3.50
N GLY A 56 7.31 -9.17 -3.71
CA GLY A 56 7.06 -9.92 -4.96
C GLY A 56 5.61 -9.91 -5.41
N VAL A 57 4.66 -10.11 -4.49
CA VAL A 57 3.22 -10.10 -4.81
C VAL A 57 2.77 -8.77 -5.44
N THR A 58 3.25 -7.63 -4.95
CA THR A 58 2.89 -6.32 -5.53
C THR A 58 3.41 -6.20 -6.96
N LEU A 59 4.68 -6.60 -7.16
CA LEU A 59 5.33 -6.52 -8.47
C LEU A 59 4.68 -7.48 -9.48
N ASP A 60 4.43 -8.72 -9.08
CA ASP A 60 3.85 -9.73 -9.97
C ASP A 60 2.44 -9.34 -10.42
N LEU A 61 1.62 -8.84 -9.49
CA LEU A 61 0.26 -8.38 -9.79
C LEU A 61 0.25 -7.17 -10.73
N LEU A 62 1.08 -6.15 -10.47
CA LEU A 62 1.19 -4.98 -11.33
C LEU A 62 1.80 -5.31 -12.71
N ALA A 63 2.66 -6.32 -12.80
CA ALA A 63 3.29 -6.71 -14.06
C ALA A 63 2.36 -7.55 -14.95
N HIS A 64 1.49 -8.39 -14.38
CA HIS A 64 0.77 -9.41 -15.14
C HIS A 64 -0.76 -9.33 -15.04
N GLU A 65 -1.33 -8.85 -13.92
CA GLU A 65 -2.76 -9.00 -13.62
C GLU A 65 -3.54 -7.67 -13.63
N TYR A 66 -2.85 -6.55 -13.42
CA TYR A 66 -3.46 -5.23 -13.32
C TYR A 66 -2.89 -4.24 -14.33
N ASP A 67 -3.77 -3.60 -15.10
CA ASP A 67 -3.43 -2.43 -15.93
C ASP A 67 -3.51 -1.14 -15.08
N LEU A 68 -2.59 -1.02 -14.12
CA LEU A 68 -2.49 0.12 -13.20
C LEU A 68 -1.09 0.74 -13.32
N CYS A 69 -1.02 2.06 -13.15
CA CYS A 69 0.23 2.81 -13.20
C CYS A 69 0.66 3.32 -11.82
N ILE A 70 1.95 3.20 -11.52
CA ILE A 70 2.54 3.81 -10.32
C ILE A 70 2.68 5.31 -10.56
N GLU A 71 1.98 6.12 -9.77
CA GLU A 71 2.04 7.59 -9.88
C GLU A 71 3.14 8.19 -8.99
N ARG A 72 3.41 7.58 -7.82
CA ARG A 72 4.34 8.09 -6.80
C ARG A 72 4.92 6.97 -5.95
N GLU A 73 6.08 7.23 -5.36
CA GLU A 73 6.73 6.39 -4.35
C GLU A 73 6.93 7.15 -3.04
N ILE A 74 7.02 6.42 -1.92
CA ILE A 74 7.32 6.96 -0.59
C ILE A 74 8.30 6.01 0.09
N ILE A 75 9.41 6.58 0.56
CA ILE A 75 10.33 5.88 1.45
C ILE A 75 9.95 6.22 2.89
N LEU A 76 9.53 5.19 3.64
CA LEU A 76 9.18 5.29 5.04
C LEU A 76 10.24 4.58 5.89
N LYS A 77 10.78 5.28 6.88
CA LYS A 77 11.66 4.67 7.89
C LYS A 77 10.78 3.89 8.88
N VAL A 78 11.02 2.59 8.98
CA VAL A 78 10.34 1.70 9.92
C VAL A 78 11.03 1.78 11.28
N ASP A 79 10.37 2.36 12.27
CA ASP A 79 10.82 2.44 13.66
C ASP A 79 9.86 1.63 14.54
N HIS A 80 10.40 0.62 15.23
CA HIS A 80 9.61 -0.21 16.16
C HIS A 80 9.64 0.39 17.57
N TYR A 81 8.46 0.47 18.19
CA TYR A 81 8.28 0.94 19.57
C TYR A 81 7.76 -0.20 20.44
N LEU A 82 8.36 -0.36 21.63
CA LEU A 82 7.85 -1.27 22.64
C LEU A 82 6.76 -0.54 23.44
N LEU A 83 5.55 -1.09 23.45
CA LEU A 83 4.39 -0.55 24.18
C LEU A 83 4.01 -1.49 25.34
N ALA A 84 3.59 -0.92 26.47
CA ALA A 84 3.16 -1.63 27.67
C ALA A 84 1.95 -0.94 28.32
#